data_AF-A0A1V0TTJ9-F1
#
_entry.id   AF-A0A1V0TTJ9-F1
#
_cell.length_a   1.000
_cell.length_b   1.000
_cell.length_c   1.000
_cell.angle_alpha   90.00
_cell.angle_beta   90.00
_cell.angle_gamma   90.00
#
_symmetry.space_group_name_H-M   'P 1'
#
loop_
_entity.id
_entity.type
_entity.pdbx_description
1 polymer ?
#
loop_
_entity_poly.entity_id
_entity_poly.type
_entity_poly.pdbx_seq_one_letter_code
_entity_poly.pdbx_strand_id
1 'polypeptide(L)'
;MAESRYAQGFREYGGKVSPDPELIDIVDADNSAALRRIMSEHGWPAPSLVGEQASDAALLLTLRSQPDVQIQALGVIGDAVGRGEANPQHLAYLTDRILLRLETPQLYGTHYVDRHDGRGFTRWDVIDPDTLNTRRAEVGLGPLADYDTAARTHN
;
A
#
# COMPACT_ATOMS: atom_id res chain seq x y z
N MET A 1 -25.15 -10.65 28.17
CA MET A 1 -26.19 -10.78 27.12
C MET A 1 -26.59 -9.36 26.76
N ALA A 2 -25.78 -8.68 25.96
CA ALA A 2 -25.88 -8.61 24.50
C ALA A 2 -27.09 -7.75 24.07
N GLU A 3 -26.79 -6.55 23.59
CA GLU A 3 -27.00 -6.21 22.19
C GLU A 3 -25.88 -5.25 21.78
N SER A 4 -25.03 -5.69 20.85
CA SER A 4 -24.11 -4.77 20.21
C SER A 4 -24.95 -3.70 19.51
N ARG A 5 -24.67 -2.42 19.79
CA ARG A 5 -25.27 -1.25 19.12
C ARG A 5 -25.25 -1.36 17.58
N TYR A 6 -24.44 -2.26 17.05
CA TYR A 6 -24.34 -2.64 15.65
C TYR A 6 -25.62 -3.28 15.08
N ALA A 7 -26.36 -4.08 15.85
CA ALA A 7 -27.55 -4.77 15.35
C ALA A 7 -28.72 -3.80 15.04
N GLN A 8 -28.76 -2.66 15.72
CA GLN A 8 -29.80 -1.66 15.56
C GLN A 8 -29.59 -0.81 14.29
N GLY A 9 -28.34 -0.51 13.92
CA GLY A 9 -28.04 0.29 12.72
C GLY A 9 -28.28 -0.43 11.39
N PHE A 10 -28.23 -1.77 11.36
CA PHE A 10 -28.28 -2.56 10.13
C PHE A 10 -29.68 -2.59 9.48
N ARG A 11 -30.76 -2.38 10.24
CA ARG A 11 -32.13 -2.41 9.70
C ARG A 11 -32.63 -1.07 9.20
N GLU A 12 -32.02 0.05 9.61
CA GLU A 12 -32.57 1.39 9.35
C GLU A 12 -32.01 2.07 8.09
N TYR A 13 -30.82 1.71 7.60
CA TYR A 13 -30.16 2.47 6.54
C TYR A 13 -29.53 1.56 5.49
N GLY A 14 -30.19 1.39 4.34
CA GLY A 14 -29.68 0.64 3.17
C GLY A 14 -28.42 1.23 2.53
N GLY A 15 -27.31 1.31 3.25
CA GLY A 15 -26.09 2.01 2.84
C GLY A 15 -24.94 1.84 3.84
N LYS A 16 -23.91 1.12 3.39
CA LYS A 16 -22.52 0.97 3.84
C LYS A 16 -22.15 1.55 5.23
N VAL A 17 -22.01 0.66 6.19
CA VAL A 17 -21.30 0.89 7.45
C VAL A 17 -19.80 0.97 7.15
N SER A 18 -19.12 2.03 7.61
CA SER A 18 -17.65 2.09 7.58
C SER A 18 -17.09 1.12 8.63
N PRO A 19 -16.06 0.32 8.31
CA PRO A 19 -15.50 -0.65 9.25
C PRO A 19 -14.93 0.03 10.50
N ASP A 20 -15.05 -0.65 11.63
CA ASP A 20 -14.51 -0.21 12.92
C ASP A 20 -12.97 -0.10 12.85
N PRO A 21 -12.36 1.07 13.15
CA PRO A 21 -10.90 1.23 13.13
C PRO A 21 -10.15 0.22 14.00
N GLU A 22 -10.68 -0.15 15.17
CA GLU A 22 -10.03 -1.13 16.05
C GLU A 22 -10.01 -2.53 15.39
N LEU A 23 -11.10 -2.88 14.70
CA LEU A 23 -11.18 -4.13 13.95
C LEU A 23 -10.20 -4.15 12.77
N ILE A 24 -10.02 -3.01 12.09
CA ILE A 24 -9.06 -2.87 11.00
C ILE A 24 -7.63 -3.11 11.50
N ASP A 25 -7.27 -2.51 12.64
CA ASP A 25 -5.93 -2.67 13.21
C ASP A 25 -5.66 -4.11 13.64
N ILE A 26 -6.65 -4.80 14.22
CA ILE A 26 -6.56 -6.22 14.56
C ILE A 26 -6.34 -7.06 13.30
N VAL A 27 -7.14 -6.84 12.26
CA VAL A 27 -7.02 -7.59 10.99
C VAL A 27 -5.67 -7.31 10.31
N ASP A 28 -5.19 -6.06 10.32
CA ASP A 28 -3.89 -5.70 9.76
C ASP A 28 -2.73 -6.36 10.53
N ALA A 29 -2.84 -6.50 11.85
CA ALA A 29 -1.85 -7.22 12.66
C ALA A 29 -1.82 -8.71 12.32
N ASP A 30 -2.98 -9.36 12.19
CA ASP A 30 -3.08 -10.78 11.81
C ASP A 30 -2.53 -11.01 10.39
N ASN A 31 -2.88 -10.12 9.44
CA ASN A 31 -2.35 -10.15 8.08
C ASN A 31 -0.84 -9.96 8.05
N SER A 32 -0.30 -9.06 8.87
CA SER A 32 1.15 -8.84 9.00
C SER A 32 1.87 -10.11 9.48
N ALA A 33 1.30 -10.80 10.47
CA ALA A 33 1.86 -12.05 10.99
C ALA A 33 1.79 -13.19 9.96
N ALA A 34 0.71 -13.27 9.17
CA ALA A 34 0.59 -14.23 8.08
C ALA A 34 1.61 -13.94 6.96
N LEU A 35 1.70 -12.70 6.48
CA LEU A 35 2.66 -12.29 5.45
C LEU A 35 4.10 -12.58 5.84
N ARG A 36 4.48 -12.29 7.08
CA ARG A 36 5.83 -12.62 7.59
C ARG A 36 6.14 -14.10 7.42
N ARG A 37 5.22 -14.99 7.79
CA ARG A 37 5.41 -16.45 7.66
C ARG A 37 5.54 -16.85 6.19
N ILE A 38 4.62 -16.40 5.34
CA ILE A 38 4.64 -16.67 3.90
C ILE A 38 5.97 -16.21 3.27
N MET A 39 6.42 -15.00 3.55
CA MET A 39 7.68 -14.48 3.01
C MET A 39 8.91 -15.25 3.51
N SER A 40 8.87 -15.75 4.74
CA SER A 40 9.96 -16.54 5.32
C SER A 40 10.04 -17.95 4.72
N GLU A 41 8.91 -18.55 4.38
CA GLU A 41 8.82 -19.92 3.88
C GLU A 41 8.90 -20.01 2.35
N HIS A 42 8.35 -19.03 1.64
CA HIS A 42 8.13 -19.08 0.19
C HIS A 42 8.74 -17.90 -0.58
N GLY A 43 9.27 -16.88 0.12
CA GLY A 43 9.67 -15.63 -0.52
C GLY A 43 8.46 -14.77 -0.92
N TRP A 44 8.64 -13.88 -1.90
CA TRP A 44 7.55 -13.00 -2.33
C TRP A 44 6.42 -13.83 -2.97
N PRO A 45 5.14 -13.56 -2.68
CA PRO A 45 4.00 -14.17 -3.37
C PRO A 45 3.91 -13.74 -4.84
N ALA A 46 4.84 -14.21 -5.66
CA ALA A 46 4.97 -13.86 -7.07
C ALA A 46 3.74 -14.32 -7.88
N PRO A 47 3.36 -13.59 -8.96
CA PRO A 47 2.24 -13.97 -9.82
C PRO A 47 2.32 -15.40 -10.36
N SER A 48 3.53 -15.91 -10.62
CA SER A 48 3.74 -17.29 -11.08
C SER A 48 3.34 -18.36 -10.05
N LEU A 49 3.33 -18.02 -8.75
CA LEU A 49 2.98 -18.93 -7.66
C LEU A 49 1.51 -18.82 -7.26
N VAL A 50 0.99 -17.59 -7.18
CA VAL A 50 -0.33 -17.31 -6.57
C VAL A 50 -1.33 -16.63 -7.52
N GLY A 51 -0.91 -16.27 -8.74
CA GLY A 51 -1.66 -15.45 -9.67
C GLY A 51 -1.56 -13.95 -9.36
N GLU A 52 -1.86 -13.11 -10.36
CA GLU A 52 -1.73 -11.64 -10.27
C GLU A 52 -2.54 -11.06 -9.12
N GLN A 53 -3.82 -11.45 -9.00
CA GLN A 53 -4.71 -10.90 -7.98
C GLN A 53 -4.19 -11.12 -6.55
N ALA A 54 -3.60 -12.28 -6.28
CA ALA A 54 -3.06 -12.59 -4.95
C ALA A 54 -1.71 -11.89 -4.71
N SER A 55 -0.89 -11.74 -5.75
CA SER A 55 0.35 -10.93 -5.70
C SER A 55 0.04 -9.45 -5.40
N ASP A 56 -1.00 -8.90 -6.04
CA ASP A 56 -1.48 -7.54 -5.79
C ASP A 56 -2.02 -7.40 -4.38
N ALA A 57 -2.81 -8.37 -3.91
CA ALA A 57 -3.28 -8.40 -2.53
C ALA A 57 -2.12 -8.46 -1.53
N ALA A 58 -1.06 -9.23 -1.82
CA ALA A 58 0.13 -9.28 -0.96
C ALA A 58 0.80 -7.90 -0.84
N LEU A 59 0.87 -7.11 -1.93
CA LEU A 59 1.34 -5.73 -1.85
C LEU A 59 0.44 -4.90 -0.93
N LEU A 60 -0.88 -4.91 -1.15
CA LEU A 60 -1.83 -4.09 -0.37
C LEU A 60 -1.74 -4.38 1.13
N LEU A 61 -1.67 -5.66 1.50
CA LEU A 61 -1.48 -6.09 2.87
C LEU A 61 -0.10 -5.63 3.41
N THR A 62 0.95 -5.70 2.60
CA THR A 62 2.29 -5.25 2.98
C THR A 62 2.31 -3.73 3.26
N LEU A 63 1.66 -2.91 2.42
CA LEU A 63 1.61 -1.45 2.60
C LEU A 63 0.96 -1.01 3.93
N ARG A 64 0.02 -1.83 4.42
CA ARG A 64 -0.66 -1.65 5.72
C ARG A 64 0.07 -2.30 6.89
N SER A 65 0.97 -3.25 6.64
CA SER A 65 1.64 -4.02 7.68
C SER A 65 2.55 -3.19 8.60
N GLN A 66 2.95 -3.81 9.72
CA GLN A 66 3.90 -3.25 10.68
C GLN A 66 5.26 -2.93 10.02
N PRO A 67 6.00 -1.90 10.50
CA PRO A 67 7.24 -1.44 9.85
C PRO A 67 8.29 -2.52 9.63
N ASP A 68 8.44 -3.46 10.56
CA ASP A 68 9.41 -4.54 10.47
C ASP A 68 9.07 -5.56 9.38
N VAL A 69 7.78 -5.83 9.16
CA VAL A 69 7.29 -6.63 8.02
C VAL A 69 7.53 -5.91 6.70
N GLN A 70 7.33 -4.59 6.64
CA GLN A 70 7.63 -3.80 5.44
C GLN A 70 9.11 -3.85 5.07
N ILE A 71 10.00 -3.74 6.05
CA ILE A 71 11.45 -3.82 5.83
C ILE A 71 11.85 -5.22 5.33
N GLN A 72 11.32 -6.29 5.94
CA GLN A 72 11.54 -7.65 5.44
C GLN A 72 11.05 -7.78 3.99
N ALA A 73 9.83 -7.32 3.72
CA ALA A 73 9.23 -7.38 2.39
C ALA A 73 10.04 -6.62 1.34
N LEU A 74 10.65 -5.48 1.70
CA LEU A 74 11.47 -4.69 0.78
C LEU A 74 12.63 -5.50 0.20
N GLY A 75 13.33 -6.27 1.04
CA GLY A 75 14.39 -7.16 0.58
C GLY A 75 13.84 -8.31 -0.28
N VAL A 76 12.80 -8.98 0.23
CA VAL A 76 12.22 -10.18 -0.41
C VAL A 76 11.64 -9.86 -1.80
N ILE A 77 10.91 -8.74 -1.94
CA ILE A 77 10.37 -8.32 -3.23
C ILE A 77 11.45 -7.74 -4.14
N GLY A 78 12.47 -7.08 -3.58
CA GLY A 78 13.63 -6.60 -4.34
C GLY A 78 14.35 -7.76 -5.05
N ASP A 79 14.60 -8.85 -4.33
CA ASP A 79 15.20 -10.06 -4.90
C ASP A 79 14.31 -10.70 -5.98
N ALA A 80 12.99 -10.76 -5.73
CA ALA A 80 12.03 -11.34 -6.69
C ALA A 80 11.93 -10.48 -7.98
N VAL A 81 11.92 -9.16 -7.86
CA VAL A 81 11.97 -8.24 -9.02
C VAL A 81 13.29 -8.41 -9.78
N GLY A 82 14.42 -8.53 -9.07
CA GLY A 82 15.73 -8.78 -9.69
C GLY A 82 15.79 -10.08 -10.49
N ARG A 83 14.99 -11.09 -10.12
CA ARG A 83 14.82 -12.35 -10.88
C ARG A 83 13.73 -12.28 -11.96
N GLY A 84 13.02 -11.17 -12.09
CA GLY A 84 11.89 -11.02 -13.02
C GLY A 84 10.63 -11.79 -12.60
N GLU A 85 10.50 -12.14 -11.32
CA GLU A 85 9.40 -12.93 -10.78
C GLU A 85 8.28 -12.06 -10.17
N ALA A 86 8.55 -10.79 -9.86
CA ALA A 86 7.60 -9.89 -9.24
C ALA A 86 7.47 -8.58 -10.03
N ASN A 87 6.33 -7.91 -9.86
CA ASN A 87 6.04 -6.63 -10.50
C ASN A 87 6.94 -5.51 -9.92
N PRO A 88 7.79 -4.84 -10.72
CA PRO A 88 8.63 -3.73 -10.25
C PRO A 88 7.85 -2.58 -9.63
N GLN A 89 6.59 -2.36 -10.05
CA GLN A 89 5.73 -1.34 -9.45
C GLN A 89 5.48 -1.62 -7.96
N HIS A 90 5.36 -2.90 -7.56
CA HIS A 90 5.12 -3.27 -6.16
C HIS A 90 6.30 -2.85 -5.29
N LEU A 91 7.53 -3.06 -5.78
CA LEU A 91 8.75 -2.59 -5.12
C LEU A 91 8.77 -1.06 -5.02
N ALA A 92 8.36 -0.34 -6.07
CA ALA A 92 8.28 1.12 -6.04
C ALA A 92 7.30 1.64 -4.97
N TYR A 93 6.08 1.08 -4.91
CA TYR A 93 5.08 1.44 -3.88
C TYR A 93 5.58 1.18 -2.46
N LEU A 94 6.22 0.04 -2.22
CA LEU A 94 6.75 -0.31 -0.90
C LEU A 94 7.94 0.59 -0.51
N THR A 95 8.82 0.88 -1.47
CA THR A 95 9.94 1.81 -1.27
C THR A 95 9.44 3.17 -0.79
N ASP A 96 8.49 3.76 -1.51
CA ASP A 96 7.92 5.05 -1.15
C ASP A 96 7.13 4.99 0.17
N ARG A 97 6.51 3.84 0.51
CA ARG A 97 5.81 3.66 1.79
C ARG A 97 6.78 3.75 2.97
N ILE A 98 7.95 3.14 2.83
CA ILE A 98 9.02 3.18 3.83
C ILE A 98 9.60 4.58 3.93
N LEU A 99 9.89 5.24 2.80
CA LEU A 99 10.39 6.62 2.78
C LEU A 99 9.42 7.58 3.46
N LEU A 100 8.11 7.42 3.21
CA LEU A 100 7.06 8.19 3.87
C LEU A 100 7.07 7.99 5.39
N ARG A 101 7.22 6.76 5.88
CA ARG A 101 7.32 6.48 7.33
C ARG A 101 8.57 7.07 7.96
N LEU A 102 9.64 7.20 7.18
CA LEU A 102 10.89 7.86 7.58
C LEU A 102 10.83 9.38 7.43
N GLU A 103 9.68 9.94 7.04
CA GLU A 103 9.48 11.37 6.77
C GLU A 103 10.48 11.94 5.75
N THR A 104 10.94 11.09 4.82
CA THR A 104 11.87 11.47 3.75
C THR A 104 11.14 11.63 2.42
N PRO A 105 11.68 12.42 1.48
CA PRO A 105 11.10 12.50 0.14
C PRO A 105 11.04 11.13 -0.54
N GLN A 106 9.93 10.88 -1.24
CA GLN A 106 9.67 9.68 -2.02
C GLN A 106 10.58 9.61 -3.25
N LEU A 107 10.76 8.41 -3.78
CA LEU A 107 11.52 8.19 -5.01
C LEU A 107 10.62 8.18 -6.25
N TYR A 108 9.43 7.58 -6.14
CA TYR A 108 8.50 7.38 -7.25
C TYR A 108 7.20 8.19 -7.14
N GLY A 109 6.96 8.85 -6.01
CA GLY A 109 5.82 9.71 -5.77
C GLY A 109 4.48 8.97 -5.67
N THR A 110 4.46 7.77 -5.10
CA THR A 110 3.24 6.93 -5.09
C THR A 110 2.26 7.23 -3.96
N HIS A 111 2.69 7.86 -2.86
CA HIS A 111 1.85 8.14 -1.70
C HIS A 111 1.42 9.60 -1.61
N TYR A 112 0.18 9.75 -1.15
CA TYR A 112 -0.48 11.01 -0.87
C TYR A 112 -0.91 11.00 0.59
N VAL A 113 -0.83 12.15 1.25
CA VAL A 113 -1.22 12.33 2.64
C VAL A 113 -2.15 13.53 2.75
N ASP A 114 -3.10 13.46 3.67
CA ASP A 114 -3.78 14.65 4.13
C ASP A 114 -2.85 15.36 5.13
N ARG A 115 -2.42 16.57 4.80
CA ARG A 115 -1.60 17.41 5.68
C ARG A 115 -2.46 18.20 6.68
N HIS A 116 -3.78 18.05 6.63
CA HIS A 116 -4.77 18.78 7.42
C HIS A 116 -4.65 20.31 7.31
N ASP A 117 -4.19 20.79 6.15
CA ASP A 117 -4.03 22.21 5.82
C ASP A 117 -5.20 22.78 5.00
N GLY A 118 -6.28 21.99 4.87
CA GLY A 118 -7.48 22.33 4.08
C GLY A 118 -7.33 22.10 2.57
N ARG A 119 -6.20 21.57 2.09
CA ARG A 119 -6.00 21.24 0.66
C ARG A 119 -6.35 19.80 0.31
N GLY A 120 -6.75 19.01 1.31
CA GLY A 120 -7.01 17.57 1.20
C GLY A 120 -5.74 16.76 0.96
N PHE A 121 -5.91 15.54 0.46
CA PHE A 121 -4.78 14.67 0.10
C PHE A 121 -3.87 15.32 -0.93
N THR A 122 -2.60 15.52 -0.55
CA THR A 122 -1.53 16.02 -1.41
C THR A 122 -0.40 15.01 -1.45
N ARG A 123 0.29 14.91 -2.59
CA ARG A 123 1.43 14.01 -2.72
C ARG A 123 2.49 14.35 -1.68
N TRP A 124 3.11 13.35 -1.08
CA TRP A 124 4.31 13.59 -0.27
C TRP A 124 5.47 14.04 -1.16
N ASP A 125 6.44 14.75 -0.58
CA ASP A 125 7.54 15.34 -1.34
C ASP A 125 8.33 14.26 -2.07
N VAL A 126 8.92 14.62 -3.21
CA VAL A 126 9.64 13.69 -4.08
C VAL A 126 11.05 14.20 -4.31
N ILE A 127 12.04 13.32 -4.23
CA ILE A 127 13.42 13.65 -4.58
C ILE A 127 13.54 13.91 -6.08
N ASP A 128 14.30 14.93 -6.47
CA ASP A 128 14.58 15.30 -7.88
C ASP A 128 13.35 15.18 -8.82
N PRO A 129 12.35 16.07 -8.68
CA PRO A 129 11.09 15.99 -9.45
C PRO A 129 11.29 15.97 -10.96
N ASP A 130 12.35 16.61 -11.47
CA ASP A 130 12.65 16.70 -12.90
C ASP A 130 12.94 15.33 -13.54
N THR A 131 13.41 14.36 -12.74
CA THR A 131 13.76 13.01 -13.20
C THR A 131 12.74 11.95 -12.77
N LEU A 132 11.66 12.38 -12.09
CA LEU A 132 10.64 11.49 -11.53
C LEU A 132 9.97 10.62 -12.60
N ASN A 133 9.51 11.22 -13.69
CA ASN A 133 8.82 10.47 -14.73
C ASN A 133 9.74 9.46 -15.43
N THR A 134 11.04 9.72 -15.49
CA THR A 134 12.04 8.76 -15.99
C THR A 134 12.11 7.55 -15.06
N ARG A 135 12.31 7.75 -13.75
CA ARG A 135 12.32 6.65 -12.77
C ARG A 135 11.02 5.85 -12.77
N ARG A 136 9.88 6.53 -12.90
CA ARG A 136 8.55 5.89 -12.97
C ARG A 136 8.45 4.99 -14.20
N ALA A 137 8.86 5.48 -15.37
CA ALA A 137 8.84 4.69 -16.60
C ALA A 137 9.73 3.44 -16.52
N GLU A 138 10.90 3.52 -15.86
CA GLU A 138 11.82 2.40 -15.68
C GLU A 138 11.20 1.23 -14.90
N VAL A 139 10.31 1.52 -13.94
CA VAL A 139 9.59 0.50 -13.15
C VAL A 139 8.18 0.23 -13.70
N GLY A 140 7.85 0.77 -14.87
CA GLY A 140 6.57 0.57 -15.53
C GLY A 140 5.40 1.38 -14.96
N LEU A 141 5.63 2.35 -14.08
CA LEU A 141 4.60 3.28 -13.62
C LEU A 141 4.27 4.32 -14.71
N GLY A 142 3.00 4.71 -14.81
CA GLY A 142 2.56 5.79 -15.70
C GLY A 142 3.11 7.16 -15.28
N PRO A 143 3.03 8.19 -16.14
CA PRO A 143 3.47 9.53 -15.81
C PRO A 143 2.71 10.08 -14.60
N LEU A 144 3.36 10.92 -13.80
CA LEU A 144 2.81 11.45 -12.56
C LEU A 144 1.45 12.17 -12.74
N ALA A 145 1.28 12.85 -13.87
CA ALA A 145 0.09 13.64 -14.17
C ALA A 145 -1.21 12.81 -14.14
N ASP A 146 -1.15 11.53 -14.54
CA ASP A 146 -2.31 10.64 -14.57
C ASP A 146 -2.88 10.38 -13.16
N TYR A 147 -2.04 10.48 -12.13
CA TYR A 147 -2.38 10.20 -10.75
C TYR A 147 -2.80 11.46 -9.98
N ASP A 148 -2.20 12.61 -10.30
CA ASP A 148 -2.57 13.90 -9.69
C ASP A 148 -4.01 14.31 -10.02
N THR A 149 -4.54 13.92 -11.19
CA THR A 149 -5.94 14.16 -11.55
C THR A 149 -6.89 13.28 -10.73
N ALA A 150 -6.55 12.02 -10.52
CA ALA A 150 -7.39 11.05 -9.81
C ALA A 150 -7.50 11.34 -8.30
N ALA A 151 -6.42 11.83 -7.68
CA ALA A 151 -6.41 12.20 -6.26
C ALA A 151 -7.31 13.43 -5.95
N ARG A 152 -7.52 14.32 -6.93
CA ARG A 152 -8.35 15.53 -6.78
C ARG A 152 -9.83 15.28 -7.00
N THR A 153 -10.22 14.23 -7.72
CA THR A 153 -11.63 13.90 -8.03
C THR A 153 -12.33 13.06 -6.96
N HIS A 154 -11.59 12.53 -5.98
CA HIS A 154 -12.12 11.69 -4.89
C HIS A 154 -12.11 12.39 -3.51
N ASN A 155 -11.91 13.72 -3.46
CA ASN A 155 -12.13 14.56 -2.28
C ASN A 155 -13.50 15.25 -2.34
#